data_AF-A0A7C3EDC9-F1
#
_entry.id   AF-A0A7C3EDC9-F1
#
_cell.length_a   1.000
_cell.length_b   1.000
_cell.length_c   1.000
_cell.angle_alpha   90.00
_cell.angle_beta   90.00
_cell.angle_gamma   90.00
#
_symmetry.space_group_name_H-M   'P 1'
#
loop_
_entity.id
_entity.type
_entity.pdbx_description
1 polymer ?
#
loop_
_entity_poly.entity_id
_entity_poly.type
_entity_poly.pdbx_seq_one_letter_code
_entity_poly.pdbx_strand_id
1 'polypeptide(L)'
;MESRGYKFAPRRPRRSSPAVVLAAIFTLGVYAATSGCAGDGPDPESLATGSFAALQTDVFAVHCATGPCHSAATAAGGLVLEGPDAFDQLVGAQPTNESARSAGWRRVAPGSLERSFLWVKLTGPGPGQGSRMPLGAPPLAAADLQRIEDWILAGAPRGDLGGPGLTPTASPTPTQTPLVPSPTPGAVAFSELQNQVFTPRCAVAFCHDGTTKAGALDLTDAYASLVNVAPTNAAAREAGWLRVAPGQVERSFLLTKLTLTTFDPRWGSPMPLSGARLESFWIAAIEDWIRRGAPRTD
;
A
#
# COMPACT_ATOMS: atom_id res chain seq x y z
N MET A 1 17.13 49.44 50.37
CA MET A 1 16.07 48.49 49.97
C MET A 1 15.28 49.14 48.85
N GLU A 2 15.71 48.84 47.63
CA GLU A 2 15.16 49.28 46.35
C GLU A 2 13.64 49.16 46.22
N SER A 3 13.05 50.09 45.46
CA SER A 3 11.85 49.81 44.65
C SER A 3 11.93 50.58 43.34
N ARG A 4 12.38 49.89 42.28
CA ARG A 4 12.35 50.38 40.89
C ARG A 4 10.93 50.22 40.33
N GLY A 5 10.28 51.32 39.98
CA GLY A 5 9.12 51.34 39.09
C GLY A 5 9.54 51.77 37.68
N TYR A 6 9.42 50.87 36.70
CA TYR A 6 9.62 51.21 35.28
C TYR A 6 8.29 51.73 34.70
N LYS A 7 8.28 52.98 34.24
CA LYS A 7 7.18 53.57 33.44
C LYS A 7 7.54 53.53 31.96
N PHE A 8 6.57 53.09 31.16
CA PHE A 8 6.56 53.07 29.70
C PHE A 8 6.69 54.48 29.09
N ALA A 9 7.36 54.60 27.94
CA ALA A 9 7.21 55.72 27.02
C ALA A 9 7.18 55.24 25.54
N PRO A 10 6.36 55.87 24.67
CA PRO A 10 5.89 55.29 23.41
C PRO A 10 6.76 55.58 22.17
N ARG A 11 6.56 54.75 21.13
CA ARG A 11 7.16 54.86 19.79
C ARG A 11 6.73 56.13 19.06
N ARG A 12 7.68 56.80 18.41
CA ARG A 12 7.48 58.01 17.58
C ARG A 12 6.76 57.70 16.25
N PRO A 13 5.88 58.58 15.73
CA PRO A 13 5.33 58.46 14.39
C PRO A 13 6.05 59.36 13.36
N ARG A 14 6.00 58.86 12.11
CA ARG A 14 5.88 59.54 10.81
C ARG A 14 6.84 60.68 10.44
N ARG A 15 7.52 60.50 9.29
CA ARG A 15 7.65 61.55 8.28
C ARG A 15 7.41 60.97 6.88
N SER A 16 6.60 61.71 6.13
CA SER A 16 6.16 61.48 4.77
C SER A 16 6.74 62.56 3.84
N SER A 17 6.65 62.27 2.53
CA SER A 17 6.70 63.19 1.37
C SER A 17 8.08 63.37 0.69
N PRO A 18 8.15 63.85 -0.58
CA PRO A 18 7.19 63.84 -1.70
C PRO A 18 7.79 63.33 -3.03
N ALA A 19 6.93 63.27 -4.05
CA ALA A 19 7.19 62.87 -5.43
C ALA A 19 8.01 63.88 -6.26
N VAL A 20 8.73 63.39 -7.28
CA VAL A 20 9.06 64.14 -8.51
C VAL A 20 8.84 63.22 -9.72
N VAL A 21 8.08 63.75 -10.68
CA VAL A 21 7.67 63.16 -11.96
C VAL A 21 8.56 63.73 -13.07
N LEU A 22 8.96 62.92 -14.05
CA LEU A 22 9.12 63.36 -15.45
C LEU A 22 9.17 62.15 -16.40
N ALA A 23 8.47 62.31 -17.53
CA ALA A 23 8.02 61.31 -18.48
C ALA A 23 8.67 61.51 -19.87
N ALA A 24 8.77 60.43 -20.67
CA ALA A 24 8.68 60.35 -22.15
C ALA A 24 9.45 59.12 -22.68
N ILE A 25 9.12 58.36 -23.74
CA ILE A 25 7.93 58.08 -24.59
C ILE A 25 8.36 56.91 -25.52
N PHE A 26 7.46 55.93 -25.71
CA PHE A 26 7.28 54.98 -26.82
C PHE A 26 8.44 54.12 -27.36
N THR A 27 8.27 52.78 -27.33
CA THR A 27 7.95 51.96 -28.53
C THR A 27 7.62 50.49 -28.18
N LEU A 28 6.50 50.03 -28.74
CA LEU A 28 6.21 48.69 -29.31
C LEU A 28 6.68 47.41 -28.58
N GLY A 29 5.72 46.60 -28.16
CA GLY A 29 5.96 45.20 -27.82
C GLY A 29 4.86 44.57 -26.97
N VAL A 30 3.67 44.36 -27.54
CA VAL A 30 2.71 43.41 -26.97
C VAL A 30 3.30 42.01 -27.19
N TYR A 31 3.80 41.40 -26.13
CA TYR A 31 3.91 39.96 -26.00
C TYR A 31 3.34 39.56 -24.64
N ALA A 32 2.06 39.17 -24.65
CA ALA A 32 1.44 38.49 -23.54
C ALA A 32 2.03 37.08 -23.46
N ALA A 33 3.13 36.92 -22.74
CA ALA A 33 3.55 35.62 -22.25
C ALA A 33 2.90 35.43 -20.87
N THR A 34 1.71 34.85 -20.85
CA THR A 34 1.18 34.23 -19.64
C THR A 34 2.13 33.09 -19.29
N SER A 35 3.07 33.37 -18.39
CA SER A 35 3.77 32.34 -17.61
C SER A 35 2.74 31.66 -16.72
N GLY A 36 1.89 30.82 -17.32
CA GLY A 36 1.18 29.80 -16.57
C GLY A 36 2.25 28.90 -15.96
N CYS A 37 2.34 28.90 -14.64
CA CYS A 37 3.01 27.82 -13.93
C CYS A 37 2.24 26.54 -14.27
N ALA A 38 2.70 25.81 -15.28
CA ALA A 38 2.51 24.38 -15.31
C ALA A 38 3.35 23.88 -14.14
N GLY A 39 2.71 23.64 -12.98
CA GLY A 39 3.35 22.90 -11.92
C GLY A 39 3.80 21.57 -12.52
N ASP A 40 5.07 21.23 -12.32
CA ASP A 40 5.56 19.89 -12.57
C ASP A 40 4.56 18.94 -11.90
N GLY A 41 3.89 18.11 -12.70
CA GLY A 41 3.01 17.08 -12.17
C GLY A 41 3.81 16.24 -11.17
N PRO A 42 3.17 15.65 -10.15
CA PRO A 42 3.90 14.85 -9.16
C PRO A 42 4.77 13.83 -9.88
N ASP A 43 6.05 13.76 -9.49
CA ASP A 43 7.00 12.83 -10.07
C ASP A 43 6.40 11.42 -10.12
N PRO A 44 6.62 10.63 -11.19
CA PRO A 44 6.06 9.27 -11.27
C PRO A 44 6.50 8.37 -10.10
N GLU A 45 7.64 8.65 -9.45
CA GLU A 45 8.03 8.02 -8.19
C GLU A 45 7.13 8.39 -7.00
N SER A 46 6.60 9.62 -6.97
CA SER A 46 5.63 10.10 -5.97
C SER A 46 4.29 9.37 -6.11
N LEU A 47 3.84 9.12 -7.35
CA LEU A 47 2.61 8.36 -7.61
C LEU A 47 2.74 6.86 -7.28
N ALA A 48 3.91 6.26 -7.50
CA ALA A 48 4.17 4.87 -7.10
C ALA A 48 4.17 4.69 -5.58
N THR A 49 4.74 5.67 -4.88
CA THR A 49 4.83 5.74 -3.41
C THR A 49 3.47 6.02 -2.75
N GLY A 50 2.57 6.73 -3.43
CA GLY A 50 1.19 6.99 -3.00
C GLY A 50 0.16 5.95 -3.44
N SER A 51 0.57 4.84 -4.07
CA SER A 51 -0.37 3.79 -4.48
C SER A 51 -0.97 3.07 -3.27
N PHE A 52 -2.19 2.55 -3.40
CA PHE A 52 -2.79 1.74 -2.32
C PHE A 52 -1.93 0.53 -1.99
N ALA A 53 -1.26 -0.06 -2.99
CA ALA A 53 -0.35 -1.19 -2.79
C ALA A 53 0.83 -0.80 -1.87
N ALA A 54 1.49 0.34 -2.12
CA ALA A 54 2.58 0.84 -1.28
C ALA A 54 2.09 1.21 0.14
N LEU A 55 0.93 1.88 0.25
CA LEU A 55 0.34 2.15 1.57
C LEU A 55 0.00 0.88 2.34
N GLN A 56 -0.46 -0.15 1.63
CA GLN A 56 -0.81 -1.41 2.23
C GLN A 56 0.42 -2.14 2.78
N THR A 57 1.54 -2.16 2.06
CA THR A 57 2.77 -2.80 2.51
C THR A 57 3.50 -2.00 3.57
N ASP A 58 3.64 -0.69 3.35
CA ASP A 58 4.61 0.11 4.09
C ASP A 58 3.99 0.75 5.33
N VAL A 59 2.66 0.95 5.32
CA VAL A 59 1.95 1.63 6.41
C VAL A 59 0.95 0.71 7.08
N PHE A 60 -0.02 0.17 6.35
CA PHE A 60 -1.11 -0.59 6.95
C PHE A 60 -0.62 -1.91 7.53
N ALA A 61 0.22 -2.67 6.82
CA ALA A 61 0.77 -3.92 7.33
C ALA A 61 1.65 -3.70 8.56
N VAL A 62 2.47 -2.65 8.58
CA VAL A 62 3.44 -2.37 9.64
C VAL A 62 2.76 -1.83 10.91
N HIS A 63 1.76 -0.95 10.74
CA HIS A 63 1.24 -0.16 11.86
C HIS A 63 -0.21 -0.45 12.24
N CYS A 64 -0.99 -1.12 11.38
CA CYS A 64 -2.45 -1.19 11.52
C CYS A 64 -2.99 -2.63 11.53
N ALA A 65 -2.51 -3.48 10.62
CA ALA A 65 -2.89 -4.89 10.49
C ALA A 65 -2.18 -5.79 11.52
N THR A 66 -2.02 -5.29 12.75
CA THR A 66 -1.38 -6.06 13.81
C THR A 66 -2.39 -7.02 14.45
N GLY A 67 -1.90 -8.16 14.94
CA GLY A 67 -2.69 -9.23 15.56
C GLY A 67 -3.88 -8.77 16.44
N PRO A 68 -3.73 -7.78 17.35
CA PRO A 68 -4.81 -7.37 18.24
C PRO A 68 -5.81 -6.35 17.67
N CYS A 69 -5.65 -5.87 16.42
CA CYS A 69 -6.47 -4.77 15.91
C CYS A 69 -7.09 -5.10 14.55
N HIS A 70 -6.50 -4.70 13.43
CA HIS A 70 -7.11 -4.81 12.10
C HIS A 70 -6.58 -6.01 11.29
N SER A 71 -6.31 -7.11 11.97
CA SER A 71 -5.92 -8.39 11.39
C SER A 71 -7.13 -9.22 10.98
N ALA A 72 -6.96 -10.27 10.17
CA ALA A 72 -8.03 -11.23 9.90
C ALA A 72 -8.53 -11.95 11.16
N ALA A 73 -7.68 -12.06 12.18
CA ALA A 73 -8.02 -12.71 13.44
C ALA A 73 -8.95 -11.85 14.32
N THR A 74 -8.78 -10.53 14.33
CA THR A 74 -9.48 -9.64 15.28
C THR A 74 -10.51 -8.72 14.60
N ALA A 75 -10.25 -8.29 13.36
CA ALA A 75 -11.14 -7.44 12.57
C ALA A 75 -11.73 -6.26 13.38
N ALA A 76 -10.92 -5.55 14.17
CA ALA A 76 -11.40 -4.49 15.05
C ALA A 76 -12.17 -3.42 14.26
N GLY A 77 -13.35 -3.05 14.77
CA GLY A 77 -14.25 -2.16 14.05
C GLY A 77 -14.82 -2.74 12.75
N GLY A 78 -14.82 -4.07 12.58
CA GLY A 78 -15.23 -4.76 11.37
C GLY A 78 -14.32 -4.48 10.18
N LEU A 79 -13.04 -4.22 10.42
CA LEU A 79 -12.05 -3.87 9.40
C LEU A 79 -10.86 -4.82 9.47
N VAL A 80 -10.60 -5.48 8.35
CA VAL A 80 -9.41 -6.27 8.09
C VAL A 80 -8.56 -5.51 7.07
N LEU A 81 -7.33 -5.15 7.44
CA LEU A 81 -6.38 -4.45 6.57
C LEU A 81 -5.38 -5.40 5.89
N GLU A 82 -5.46 -6.69 6.22
CA GLU A 82 -4.80 -7.76 5.51
C GLU A 82 -5.54 -8.05 4.19
N GLY A 83 -4.78 -8.21 3.12
CA GLY A 83 -5.27 -8.79 1.87
C GLY A 83 -5.86 -7.77 0.90
N PRO A 84 -6.11 -8.20 -0.35
CA PRO A 84 -6.60 -7.33 -1.41
C PRO A 84 -7.98 -6.73 -1.11
N ASP A 85 -8.77 -7.36 -0.23
CA ASP A 85 -10.10 -6.89 0.17
C ASP A 85 -10.05 -5.66 1.09
N ALA A 86 -8.89 -5.34 1.66
CA ALA A 86 -8.70 -4.15 2.50
C ALA A 86 -9.10 -2.86 1.76
N PHE A 87 -8.91 -2.80 0.44
CA PHE A 87 -9.32 -1.66 -0.36
C PHE A 87 -10.84 -1.45 -0.29
N ASP A 88 -11.63 -2.48 -0.56
CA ASP A 88 -13.10 -2.40 -0.56
C ASP A 88 -13.66 -2.19 0.85
N GLN A 89 -12.94 -2.67 1.88
CA GLN A 89 -13.28 -2.40 3.26
C GLN A 89 -12.92 -0.98 3.71
N LEU A 90 -12.10 -0.24 2.98
CA LEU A 90 -11.69 1.14 3.28
C LEU A 90 -12.44 2.15 2.40
N VAL A 91 -12.27 2.04 1.09
CA VAL A 91 -12.65 3.08 0.14
C VAL A 91 -14.16 3.02 -0.11
N GLY A 92 -14.86 4.09 0.23
CA GLY A 92 -16.32 4.18 0.10
C GLY A 92 -17.13 3.35 1.11
N ALA A 93 -16.48 2.54 1.94
CA ALA A 93 -17.13 1.75 2.98
C ALA A 93 -17.60 2.61 4.17
N GLN A 94 -18.69 2.21 4.80
CA GLN A 94 -19.20 2.89 6.00
C GLN A 94 -18.34 2.53 7.23
N PRO A 95 -18.03 3.50 8.11
CA PRO A 95 -17.42 3.19 9.40
C PRO A 95 -18.45 2.53 10.31
N THR A 96 -17.99 1.62 11.18
CA THR A 96 -18.82 1.02 12.24
C THR A 96 -18.99 1.95 13.45
N ASN A 97 -18.17 3.00 13.54
CA ASN A 97 -18.33 4.03 14.56
C ASN A 97 -19.61 4.84 14.30
N GLU A 98 -20.52 4.83 15.27
CA GLU A 98 -21.85 5.42 15.12
C GLU A 98 -21.85 6.93 14.87
N SER A 99 -20.94 7.67 15.52
CA SER A 99 -20.79 9.12 15.34
C SER A 99 -20.38 9.44 13.91
N ALA A 100 -19.34 8.79 13.41
CA ALA A 100 -18.87 8.97 12.03
C ALA A 100 -19.92 8.49 11.00
N ARG A 101 -20.60 7.37 11.27
CA ARG A 101 -21.66 6.83 10.41
C ARG A 101 -22.85 7.77 10.29
N SER A 102 -23.32 8.30 11.42
CA SER A 102 -24.42 9.28 11.48
C SER A 102 -24.05 10.62 10.83
N ALA A 103 -22.77 11.00 10.86
CA ALA A 103 -22.25 12.17 10.13
C ALA A 103 -22.06 11.93 8.62
N GLY A 104 -22.40 10.73 8.10
CA GLY A 104 -22.32 10.40 6.69
C GLY A 104 -20.90 10.14 6.16
N TRP A 105 -19.92 9.96 7.05
CA TRP A 105 -18.53 9.75 6.65
C TRP A 105 -18.31 8.36 6.03
N ARG A 106 -17.17 8.22 5.35
CA ARG A 106 -16.66 6.92 4.88
C ARG A 106 -15.38 6.58 5.63
N ARG A 107 -15.02 5.29 5.69
CA ARG A 107 -13.72 4.87 6.21
C ARG A 107 -12.61 5.60 5.44
N VAL A 108 -12.70 5.59 4.11
CA VAL A 108 -11.99 6.52 3.22
C VAL A 108 -13.00 7.10 2.21
N ALA A 109 -13.07 8.42 2.14
CA ALA A 109 -13.83 9.15 1.13
C ALA A 109 -12.85 9.67 0.05
N PRO A 110 -12.90 9.14 -1.19
CA PRO A 110 -12.11 9.63 -2.31
C PRO A 110 -12.15 11.16 -2.44
N GLY A 111 -10.99 11.79 -2.47
CA GLY A 111 -10.82 13.23 -2.70
C GLY A 111 -11.19 14.12 -1.53
N SER A 112 -11.45 13.60 -0.32
CA SER A 112 -11.78 14.44 0.85
C SER A 112 -11.29 13.85 2.15
N LEU A 113 -10.33 14.55 2.77
CA LEU A 113 -9.84 14.23 4.10
C LEU A 113 -10.92 14.45 5.16
N GLU A 114 -11.72 15.52 5.07
CA GLU A 114 -12.73 15.82 6.10
C GLU A 114 -13.86 14.79 6.15
N ARG A 115 -14.11 14.09 5.05
CA ARG A 115 -15.11 13.00 4.96
C ARG A 115 -14.49 11.60 5.14
N SER A 116 -13.17 11.52 5.33
CA SER A 116 -12.41 10.28 5.51
C SER A 116 -12.15 10.01 6.99
N PHE A 117 -12.84 9.02 7.54
CA PHE A 117 -12.69 8.66 8.94
C PHE A 117 -11.29 8.13 9.26
N LEU A 118 -10.61 7.45 8.33
CA LEU A 118 -9.21 7.06 8.48
C LEU A 118 -8.32 8.26 8.84
N TRP A 119 -8.47 9.38 8.13
CA TRP A 119 -7.68 10.59 8.39
C TRP A 119 -7.93 11.14 9.80
N VAL A 120 -9.19 11.20 10.22
CA VAL A 120 -9.58 11.63 11.57
C VAL A 120 -9.01 10.69 12.65
N LYS A 121 -9.06 9.37 12.40
CA LYS A 121 -8.46 8.37 13.29
C LYS A 121 -6.96 8.57 13.46
N LEU A 122 -6.25 9.04 12.44
CA LEU A 122 -4.80 9.23 12.47
C LEU A 122 -4.38 10.58 13.10
N THR A 123 -5.14 11.65 12.86
CA THR A 123 -4.71 13.02 13.16
C THR A 123 -5.28 13.59 14.46
N GLY A 124 -6.43 13.10 14.94
CA GLY A 124 -7.02 13.57 16.18
C GLY A 124 -8.53 13.43 16.22
N PRO A 125 -9.05 12.27 16.68
CA PRO A 125 -10.49 12.08 16.80
C PRO A 125 -11.11 13.02 17.84
N GLY A 126 -12.27 13.57 17.50
CA GLY A 126 -13.12 14.31 18.42
C GLY A 126 -14.02 13.43 19.28
N PRO A 127 -14.94 14.03 20.04
CA PRO A 127 -15.89 13.30 20.88
C PRO A 127 -16.69 12.25 20.11
N GLY A 128 -16.80 11.03 20.67
CA GLY A 128 -17.55 9.93 20.08
C GLY A 128 -16.86 9.20 18.91
N GLN A 129 -15.67 9.63 18.48
CA GLN A 129 -14.93 9.05 17.35
C GLN A 129 -13.86 8.02 17.80
N GLY A 130 -13.77 7.76 19.11
CA GLY A 130 -12.81 6.85 19.74
C GLY A 130 -11.38 7.40 19.78
N SER A 131 -10.39 6.57 20.12
CA SER A 131 -9.00 7.02 20.32
C SER A 131 -8.20 7.17 19.01
N ARG A 132 -7.16 8.01 19.02
CA ARG A 132 -6.21 8.16 17.90
C ARG A 132 -5.50 6.83 17.61
N MET A 133 -5.32 6.53 16.32
CA MET A 133 -4.63 5.35 15.81
C MET A 133 -3.19 5.68 15.35
N PRO A 134 -2.21 4.75 15.49
CA PRO A 134 -2.35 3.45 16.13
C PRO A 134 -2.53 3.56 17.66
N LEU A 135 -3.36 2.70 18.24
CA LEU A 135 -3.70 2.75 19.66
C LEU A 135 -2.50 2.31 20.52
N GLY A 136 -2.17 3.09 21.55
CA GLY A 136 -1.07 2.76 22.46
C GLY A 136 0.33 2.90 21.86
N ALA A 137 0.46 3.48 20.66
CA ALA A 137 1.72 3.72 19.97
C ALA A 137 1.94 5.21 19.64
N PRO A 138 3.17 5.63 19.32
CA PRO A 138 3.44 6.94 18.74
C PRO A 138 2.57 7.22 17.50
N PRO A 139 2.34 8.50 17.14
CA PRO A 139 1.79 8.85 15.84
C PRO A 139 2.63 8.25 14.70
N LEU A 140 1.98 8.00 13.56
CA LEU A 140 2.71 7.68 12.34
C LEU A 140 3.70 8.80 12.01
N ALA A 141 4.80 8.44 11.36
CA ALA A 141 5.77 9.43 10.90
C ALA A 141 5.08 10.40 9.92
N ALA A 142 5.54 11.65 9.89
CA ALA A 142 4.96 12.68 9.01
C ALA A 142 4.97 12.23 7.53
N ALA A 143 6.01 11.50 7.11
CA ALA A 143 6.09 10.96 5.76
C ALA A 143 4.97 9.93 5.46
N ASP A 144 4.61 9.07 6.42
CA ASP A 144 3.54 8.08 6.23
C ASP A 144 2.16 8.73 6.22
N LEU A 145 1.96 9.75 7.07
CA LEU A 145 0.75 10.57 7.06
C LEU A 145 0.60 11.29 5.71
N GLN A 146 1.67 11.88 5.18
CA GLN A 146 1.65 12.54 3.87
C GLN A 146 1.27 11.57 2.75
N ARG A 147 1.81 10.35 2.73
CA ARG A 147 1.43 9.35 1.71
C ARG A 147 -0.06 9.00 1.76
N ILE A 148 -0.62 8.86 2.97
CA ILE A 148 -2.07 8.60 3.13
C ILE A 148 -2.88 9.82 2.69
N GLU A 149 -2.44 11.03 3.04
CA GLU A 149 -3.08 12.28 2.66
C GLU A 149 -3.16 12.41 1.13
N ASP A 150 -2.02 12.27 0.46
CA ASP A 150 -1.88 12.37 -0.99
C ASP A 150 -2.74 11.32 -1.70
N TRP A 151 -2.73 10.08 -1.21
CA TRP A 151 -3.56 9.00 -1.76
C TRP A 151 -5.06 9.30 -1.63
N ILE A 152 -5.52 9.79 -0.46
CA ILE A 152 -6.93 10.15 -0.28
C ILE A 152 -7.30 11.30 -1.22
N LEU A 153 -6.49 12.36 -1.27
CA LEU A 153 -6.73 13.55 -2.10
C LEU A 153 -6.70 13.22 -3.60
N ALA A 154 -5.87 12.26 -4.02
CA ALA A 154 -5.84 11.74 -5.39
C ALA A 154 -7.08 10.89 -5.75
N GLY A 155 -8.04 10.71 -4.85
CA GLY A 155 -9.25 9.93 -5.10
C GLY A 155 -9.15 8.48 -4.65
N ALA A 156 -8.20 8.17 -3.76
CA ALA A 156 -7.97 6.84 -3.20
C ALA A 156 -7.92 5.73 -4.29
N PRO A 157 -7.03 5.86 -5.29
CA PRO A 157 -6.91 4.85 -6.35
C PRO A 157 -6.51 3.48 -5.80
N ARG A 158 -7.06 2.42 -6.40
CA ARG A 158 -6.64 1.04 -6.14
C ARG A 158 -5.25 0.74 -6.75
N GLY A 159 -4.98 1.31 -7.92
CA GLY A 159 -3.74 1.23 -8.70
C GLY A 159 -3.89 2.07 -9.97
N ASP A 160 -2.85 2.85 -10.27
CA ASP A 160 -2.62 3.81 -11.37
C ASP A 160 -3.85 4.60 -11.84
N LEU A 161 -3.95 5.87 -11.43
CA LEU A 161 -5.01 6.76 -11.92
C LEU A 161 -4.86 6.99 -13.43
N GLY A 162 -5.71 6.33 -14.20
CA GLY A 162 -6.39 7.00 -15.30
C GLY A 162 -7.10 8.24 -14.74
N GLY A 163 -6.53 9.42 -14.98
CA GLY A 163 -7.16 10.70 -14.70
C GLY A 163 -8.40 10.94 -15.59
N PRO A 164 -9.29 11.87 -15.19
CA PRO A 164 -10.61 12.00 -15.79
C PRO A 164 -10.55 12.60 -17.20
N GLY A 165 -11.08 11.85 -18.17
CA GLY A 165 -11.71 12.38 -19.38
C GLY A 165 -10.87 13.28 -20.29
N LEU A 166 -9.98 12.68 -21.09
CA LEU A 166 -9.63 13.22 -22.40
C LEU A 166 -9.74 12.09 -23.43
N THR A 167 -10.53 12.36 -24.48
CA THR A 167 -10.89 11.48 -25.58
C THR A 167 -9.69 10.78 -26.24
N PRO A 168 -9.87 9.57 -26.82
CA PRO A 168 -8.80 8.80 -27.42
C PRO A 168 -8.34 9.45 -28.74
N THR A 169 -7.28 10.25 -28.68
CA THR A 169 -6.44 10.54 -29.85
C THR A 169 -5.32 9.51 -29.87
N ALA A 170 -5.11 8.89 -31.03
CA ALA A 170 -4.16 7.81 -31.26
C ALA A 170 -2.80 8.08 -30.59
N SER A 171 -2.44 7.18 -29.67
CA SER A 171 -1.14 7.16 -29.02
C SER A 171 -0.06 6.88 -30.07
N PRO A 172 1.06 7.64 -30.11
CA PRO A 172 2.26 7.15 -30.76
C PRO A 172 2.70 5.88 -30.03
N THR A 173 3.08 4.87 -30.82
CA THR A 173 3.64 3.59 -30.40
C THR A 173 4.65 3.79 -29.26
N PRO A 174 4.46 3.17 -28.08
CA PRO A 174 5.50 3.18 -27.06
C PRO A 174 6.68 2.35 -27.58
N THR A 175 7.85 2.98 -27.64
CA THR A 175 9.13 2.28 -27.74
C THR A 175 9.22 1.37 -26.53
N GLN A 176 9.08 0.07 -26.75
CA GLN A 176 9.21 -0.96 -25.73
C GLN A 176 10.62 -0.91 -25.14
N THR A 177 10.73 -0.56 -23.87
CA THR A 177 11.82 -1.04 -23.01
C THR A 177 11.81 -2.58 -23.04
N PRO A 178 12.96 -3.27 -23.12
CA PRO A 178 12.97 -4.70 -23.44
C PRO A 178 12.19 -5.52 -22.41
N LEU A 179 11.16 -6.22 -22.90
CA LEU A 179 10.50 -7.30 -22.20
C LEU A 179 11.55 -8.34 -21.80
N VAL A 180 11.57 -8.68 -20.51
CA VAL A 180 11.99 -10.02 -20.10
C VAL A 180 11.13 -10.99 -20.93
N PRO A 181 11.71 -11.92 -21.70
CA PRO A 181 10.92 -12.81 -22.52
C PRO A 181 9.97 -13.60 -21.60
N SER A 182 8.67 -13.57 -21.90
CA SER A 182 7.74 -14.55 -21.37
C SER A 182 8.35 -15.93 -21.64
N PRO A 183 8.61 -16.76 -20.62
CA PRO A 183 9.23 -18.06 -20.87
C PRO A 183 8.33 -18.86 -21.81
N THR A 184 8.97 -19.43 -22.83
CA THR A 184 8.40 -20.42 -23.76
C THR A 184 7.64 -21.49 -22.98
N PRO A 185 6.55 -22.08 -23.51
CA PRO A 185 5.88 -23.24 -22.93
C PRO A 185 6.83 -24.46 -22.87
N GLY A 186 7.67 -24.46 -21.86
CA GLY A 186 8.53 -25.53 -21.40
C GLY A 186 8.39 -25.60 -19.88
N ALA A 187 8.74 -26.74 -19.30
CA ALA A 187 8.65 -26.95 -17.86
C ALA A 187 9.47 -25.87 -17.13
N VAL A 188 8.82 -25.02 -16.34
CA VAL A 188 9.51 -23.95 -15.60
C VAL A 188 10.41 -24.60 -14.55
N ALA A 189 11.69 -24.26 -14.57
CA ALA A 189 12.70 -24.76 -13.64
C ALA A 189 12.46 -24.22 -12.22
N PHE A 190 12.90 -24.96 -11.19
CA PHE A 190 12.85 -24.45 -9.82
C PHE A 190 13.68 -23.17 -9.64
N SER A 191 14.83 -23.05 -10.32
CA SER A 191 15.65 -21.83 -10.29
C SER A 191 14.89 -20.60 -10.78
N GLU A 192 14.04 -20.75 -11.79
CA GLU A 192 13.20 -19.68 -12.30
C GLU A 192 12.08 -19.34 -11.30
N LEU A 193 11.44 -20.35 -10.70
CA LEU A 193 10.47 -20.12 -9.62
C LEU A 193 11.11 -19.41 -8.42
N GLN A 194 12.34 -19.76 -8.05
CA GLN A 194 13.07 -19.08 -6.98
C GLN A 194 13.33 -17.60 -7.34
N ASN A 195 13.82 -17.34 -8.55
CA ASN A 195 14.28 -16.01 -8.94
C ASN A 195 13.15 -15.05 -9.33
N GLN A 196 12.06 -15.55 -9.92
CA GLN A 196 10.94 -14.71 -10.37
C GLN A 196 9.75 -14.68 -9.41
N VAL A 197 9.64 -15.70 -8.55
CA VAL A 197 8.48 -15.84 -7.65
C VAL A 197 8.91 -15.80 -6.19
N PHE A 198 9.58 -16.84 -5.70
CA PHE A 198 9.78 -17.01 -4.26
C PHE A 198 10.63 -15.89 -3.66
N THR A 199 11.75 -15.53 -4.24
CA THR A 199 12.61 -14.45 -3.72
C THR A 199 11.92 -13.08 -3.82
N PRO A 200 11.56 -12.57 -5.02
CA PRO A 200 11.10 -11.18 -5.14
C PRO A 200 9.70 -10.92 -4.59
N ARG A 201 8.85 -11.95 -4.51
CA ARG A 201 7.43 -11.76 -4.19
C ARG A 201 7.00 -12.39 -2.87
N CYS A 202 7.75 -13.36 -2.36
CA CYS A 202 7.36 -14.11 -1.15
C CYS A 202 8.37 -13.98 -0.01
N ALA A 203 9.68 -13.95 -0.32
CA ALA A 203 10.78 -13.73 0.63
C ALA A 203 10.99 -12.25 0.94
N VAL A 204 9.89 -11.50 1.02
CA VAL A 204 9.91 -10.08 1.36
C VAL A 204 10.13 -9.90 2.85
N ALA A 205 10.74 -8.76 3.20
CA ALA A 205 10.95 -8.38 4.60
C ALA A 205 9.66 -8.53 5.40
N PHE A 206 9.78 -9.02 6.64
CA PHE A 206 8.67 -9.22 7.58
C PHE A 206 7.68 -10.36 7.25
N CYS A 207 7.84 -11.06 6.14
CA CYS A 207 7.02 -12.24 5.82
C CYS A 207 7.88 -13.51 5.87
N HIS A 208 8.38 -13.98 4.73
CA HIS A 208 9.08 -15.28 4.65
C HIS A 208 10.57 -15.12 4.30
N ASP A 209 11.20 -14.07 4.81
CA ASP A 209 12.64 -13.85 4.66
C ASP A 209 13.45 -14.67 5.68
N GLY A 210 14.78 -14.63 5.55
CA GLY A 210 15.70 -15.34 6.43
C GLY A 210 15.72 -14.87 7.89
N THR A 211 15.03 -13.77 8.20
CA THR A 211 14.96 -13.19 9.55
C THR A 211 13.63 -13.49 10.23
N THR A 212 12.52 -13.13 9.58
CA THR A 212 11.17 -13.15 10.15
C THR A 212 10.57 -14.55 10.11
N LYS A 213 10.86 -15.29 9.04
CA LYS A 213 10.44 -16.68 8.85
C LYS A 213 8.98 -16.95 9.21
N ALA A 214 8.04 -16.09 8.78
CA ALA A 214 6.63 -16.25 9.10
C ALA A 214 6.13 -17.64 8.69
N GLY A 215 5.36 -18.27 9.57
CA GLY A 215 4.95 -19.66 9.38
C GLY A 215 6.10 -20.67 9.36
N ALA A 216 7.27 -20.32 9.92
CA ALA A 216 8.53 -21.07 9.89
C ALA A 216 9.05 -21.34 8.47
N LEU A 217 8.94 -20.36 7.58
CA LEU A 217 9.36 -20.41 6.17
C LEU A 217 10.46 -19.41 5.87
N ASP A 218 11.57 -19.87 5.33
CA ASP A 218 12.59 -19.02 4.73
C ASP A 218 12.60 -19.26 3.21
N LEU A 219 11.99 -18.34 2.47
CA LEU A 219 11.85 -18.45 1.02
C LEU A 219 13.04 -17.87 0.26
N THR A 220 14.09 -17.40 0.96
CA THR A 220 15.39 -17.14 0.32
C THR A 220 16.07 -18.43 -0.13
N ASP A 221 15.81 -19.55 0.57
CA ASP A 221 16.00 -20.93 0.09
C ASP A 221 14.66 -21.68 0.11
N ALA A 222 13.80 -21.36 -0.85
CA ALA A 222 12.43 -21.85 -0.87
C ALA A 222 12.35 -23.38 -0.94
N TYR A 223 13.28 -24.03 -1.62
CA TYR A 223 13.27 -25.48 -1.76
C TYR A 223 13.39 -26.17 -0.40
N ALA A 224 14.38 -25.77 0.41
CA ALA A 224 14.61 -26.36 1.73
C ALA A 224 13.44 -26.09 2.68
N SER A 225 12.77 -24.94 2.52
CA SER A 225 11.62 -24.56 3.33
C SER A 225 10.29 -25.21 2.89
N LEU A 226 10.16 -25.65 1.64
CA LEU A 226 8.89 -26.10 1.08
C LEU A 226 8.84 -27.61 0.84
N VAL A 227 9.85 -28.19 0.20
CA VAL A 227 9.77 -29.55 -0.33
C VAL A 227 9.93 -30.56 0.81
N ASN A 228 8.95 -31.45 0.96
CA ASN A 228 8.89 -32.45 2.04
C ASN A 228 8.89 -31.88 3.47
N VAL A 229 8.50 -30.60 3.63
CA VAL A 229 8.41 -29.95 4.93
C VAL A 229 6.96 -29.89 5.40
N ALA A 230 6.71 -30.27 6.65
CA ALA A 230 5.37 -30.16 7.24
C ALA A 230 4.92 -28.69 7.37
N PRO A 231 3.67 -28.35 7.05
CA PRO A 231 3.15 -27.00 7.25
C PRO A 231 2.90 -26.73 8.75
N THR A 232 2.89 -25.45 9.12
CA THR A 232 2.51 -25.01 10.47
C THR A 232 0.99 -24.95 10.66
N ASN A 233 0.22 -24.95 9.58
CA ASN A 233 -1.24 -25.06 9.63
C ASN A 233 -1.64 -26.42 10.22
N ALA A 234 -2.46 -26.39 11.28
CA ALA A 234 -2.83 -27.59 12.03
C ALA A 234 -3.64 -28.59 11.18
N ALA A 235 -4.63 -28.12 10.42
CA ALA A 235 -5.49 -28.98 9.61
C ALA A 235 -4.72 -29.69 8.49
N ALA A 236 -3.79 -28.99 7.83
CA ALA A 236 -2.94 -29.57 6.81
C ALA A 236 -1.96 -30.58 7.41
N ARG A 237 -1.38 -30.28 8.58
CA ARG A 237 -0.48 -31.19 9.29
C ARG A 237 -1.19 -32.45 9.77
N GLU A 238 -2.40 -32.33 10.31
CA GLU A 238 -3.24 -33.46 10.73
C GLU A 238 -3.64 -34.35 9.54
N ALA A 239 -3.92 -33.74 8.39
CA ALA A 239 -4.17 -34.45 7.14
C ALA A 239 -2.92 -35.11 6.50
N GLY A 240 -1.74 -34.96 7.12
CA GLY A 240 -0.47 -35.48 6.61
C GLY A 240 0.03 -34.79 5.35
N TRP A 241 -0.41 -33.54 5.10
CA TRP A 241 0.03 -32.77 3.94
C TRP A 241 1.41 -32.16 4.16
N LEU A 242 2.09 -31.85 3.06
CA LEU A 242 3.37 -31.14 3.07
C LEU A 242 3.17 -29.74 2.50
N ARG A 243 4.07 -28.81 2.80
CA ARG A 243 4.11 -27.48 2.17
C ARG A 243 4.17 -27.65 0.64
N VAL A 244 5.10 -28.47 0.18
CA VAL A 244 5.12 -29.07 -1.15
C VAL A 244 5.33 -30.57 -1.02
N ALA A 245 4.40 -31.35 -1.55
CA ALA A 245 4.46 -32.81 -1.66
C ALA A 245 4.85 -33.18 -3.10
N PRO A 246 6.09 -33.64 -3.36
CA PRO A 246 6.53 -34.08 -4.68
C PRO A 246 5.55 -35.03 -5.36
N GLY A 247 5.13 -34.69 -6.58
CA GLY A 247 4.22 -35.49 -7.40
C GLY A 247 2.76 -35.46 -6.93
N GLN A 248 2.45 -34.74 -5.85
CA GLN A 248 1.13 -34.75 -5.21
C GLN A 248 0.62 -33.31 -5.03
N VAL A 249 0.08 -32.78 -6.12
CA VAL A 249 -0.55 -31.44 -6.17
C VAL A 249 -1.59 -31.26 -5.06
N GLU A 250 -2.52 -32.21 -4.92
CA GLU A 250 -3.61 -32.17 -3.93
C GLU A 250 -3.17 -32.28 -2.46
N ARG A 251 -1.91 -32.67 -2.22
CA ARG A 251 -1.33 -32.74 -0.86
C ARG A 251 -0.27 -31.65 -0.62
N SER A 252 -0.20 -30.67 -1.52
CA SER A 252 0.72 -29.54 -1.44
C SER A 252 0.02 -28.29 -0.93
N PHE A 253 0.22 -27.98 0.34
CA PHE A 253 -0.45 -26.87 1.02
C PHE A 253 -0.12 -25.49 0.40
N LEU A 254 1.05 -25.33 -0.22
CA LEU A 254 1.41 -24.11 -0.94
C LEU A 254 0.35 -23.72 -1.98
N LEU A 255 -0.12 -24.67 -2.79
CA LEU A 255 -1.13 -24.38 -3.82
C LEU A 255 -2.45 -23.96 -3.19
N THR A 256 -2.89 -24.64 -2.12
CA THR A 256 -4.09 -24.20 -1.37
C THR A 256 -3.97 -22.74 -0.96
N LYS A 257 -2.80 -22.31 -0.45
CA LYS A 257 -2.60 -20.91 -0.05
C LYS A 257 -2.59 -19.94 -1.23
N LEU A 258 -2.08 -20.34 -2.39
CA LEU A 258 -2.03 -19.50 -3.59
C LEU A 258 -3.37 -19.41 -4.33
N THR A 259 -4.23 -20.43 -4.21
CA THR A 259 -5.52 -20.49 -4.94
C THR A 259 -6.72 -20.06 -4.11
N LEU A 260 -6.58 -19.96 -2.79
CA LEU A 260 -7.65 -19.40 -1.95
C LEU A 260 -7.98 -17.97 -2.42
N THR A 261 -9.26 -17.67 -2.54
CA THR A 261 -9.74 -16.34 -2.91
C THR A 261 -10.02 -15.49 -1.67
N THR A 262 -10.48 -16.12 -0.59
CA THR A 262 -10.86 -15.48 0.68
C THR A 262 -10.36 -16.32 1.85
N PHE A 263 -10.50 -15.78 3.07
CA PHE A 263 -10.22 -16.54 4.29
C PHE A 263 -11.04 -17.84 4.35
N ASP A 264 -10.38 -18.93 4.73
CA ASP A 264 -11.00 -20.22 5.00
C ASP A 264 -10.71 -20.63 6.47
N PRO A 265 -11.71 -21.02 7.28
CA PRO A 265 -11.49 -21.41 8.67
C PRO A 265 -10.53 -22.58 8.89
N ARG A 266 -10.39 -23.47 7.90
CA ARG A 266 -9.51 -24.64 7.93
C ARG A 266 -8.10 -24.30 7.46
N TRP A 267 -7.98 -23.46 6.43
CA TRP A 267 -6.70 -23.21 5.73
C TRP A 267 -6.07 -21.83 6.02
N GLY A 268 -6.84 -20.94 6.64
CA GLY A 268 -6.48 -19.55 6.93
C GLY A 268 -6.62 -18.63 5.71
N SER A 269 -5.97 -17.46 5.77
CA SER A 269 -6.02 -16.45 4.70
C SER A 269 -5.21 -16.85 3.45
N PRO A 270 -5.62 -16.42 2.24
CA PRO A 270 -4.85 -16.61 1.02
C PRO A 270 -3.49 -15.91 1.04
N MET A 271 -2.57 -16.37 0.20
CA MET A 271 -1.23 -15.79 0.03
C MET A 271 -1.09 -15.08 -1.34
N PRO A 272 -0.36 -13.94 -1.39
CA PRO A 272 0.23 -13.25 -0.25
C PRO A 272 -0.84 -12.63 0.66
N LEU A 273 -0.50 -12.46 1.95
CA LEU A 273 -1.41 -11.83 2.93
C LEU A 273 -1.74 -10.38 2.56
N SER A 274 -0.94 -9.73 1.73
CA SER A 274 -1.16 -8.38 1.20
C SER A 274 -0.52 -8.27 -0.19
N GLY A 275 -0.94 -7.29 -0.99
CA GLY A 275 -0.45 -7.10 -2.36
C GLY A 275 -1.14 -7.96 -3.43
N ALA A 276 -0.67 -7.84 -4.67
CA ALA A 276 -1.23 -8.54 -5.82
C ALA A 276 -1.06 -10.07 -5.67
N ARG A 277 -2.09 -10.82 -6.09
CA ARG A 277 -1.99 -12.28 -6.20
C ARG A 277 -0.98 -12.64 -7.26
N LEU A 278 -0.36 -13.80 -7.06
CA LEU A 278 0.46 -14.40 -8.09
C LEU A 278 -0.39 -14.64 -9.34
N GLU A 279 0.12 -14.25 -10.50
CA GLU A 279 -0.55 -14.39 -11.78
C GLU A 279 -0.80 -15.87 -12.08
N SER A 280 -1.90 -16.16 -12.77
CA SER A 280 -2.34 -17.54 -13.06
C SER A 280 -1.27 -18.38 -13.76
N PHE A 281 -0.45 -17.75 -14.61
CA PHE A 281 0.71 -18.38 -15.24
C PHE A 281 1.68 -18.98 -14.21
N TRP A 282 2.06 -18.21 -13.20
CA TRP A 282 3.03 -18.66 -12.18
C TRP A 282 2.43 -19.68 -11.22
N ILE A 283 1.12 -19.58 -10.92
CA ILE A 283 0.42 -20.63 -10.17
C ILE A 283 0.45 -21.95 -10.96
N ALA A 284 0.15 -21.91 -12.26
CA ALA A 284 0.22 -23.09 -13.13
C ALA A 284 1.64 -23.65 -13.25
N ALA A 285 2.66 -22.79 -13.28
CA ALA A 285 4.07 -23.20 -13.29
C ALA A 285 4.48 -23.92 -11.99
N ILE A 286 4.04 -23.42 -10.83
CA ILE A 286 4.26 -24.08 -9.53
C ILE A 286 3.52 -25.43 -9.49
N GLU A 287 2.28 -25.47 -9.98
CA GLU A 287 1.49 -26.71 -10.04
C GLU A 287 2.17 -27.77 -10.92
N ASP A 288 2.65 -27.40 -12.10
CA ASP A 288 3.41 -28.29 -12.98
C ASP A 288 4.71 -28.77 -12.33
N TRP A 289 5.48 -27.86 -11.73
CA TRP A 289 6.70 -28.21 -11.01
C TRP A 289 6.44 -29.23 -9.90
N ILE A 290 5.38 -29.06 -9.11
CA ILE A 290 4.96 -30.03 -8.09
C ILE A 290 4.58 -31.37 -8.73
N ARG A 291 3.77 -31.34 -9.80
CA ARG A 291 3.32 -32.53 -10.53
C ARG A 291 4.50 -33.35 -11.06
N ARG A 292 5.57 -32.70 -11.51
CA ARG A 292 6.82 -33.34 -11.97
C ARG A 292 7.72 -33.86 -10.86
N GLY A 293 7.28 -33.84 -9.60
CA GLY A 293 8.07 -34.33 -8.46
C GLY A 293 8.86 -33.24 -7.74
N ALA A 294 8.53 -31.96 -7.97
CA ALA A 294 9.21 -30.81 -7.39
C ALA A 294 10.75 -30.90 -7.49
N PRO A 295 11.32 -31.16 -8.68
CA PRO A 295 12.76 -31.37 -8.81
C PRO A 295 13.53 -30.06 -8.50
N ARG A 296 14.70 -30.19 -7.84
CA ARG A 296 15.55 -29.03 -7.51
C ARG A 296 16.28 -28.46 -8.73
N THR A 297 16.58 -29.33 -9.69
CA THR A 297 17.25 -29.04 -10.95
C THR A 297 16.43 -29.64 -12.08
N ASP A 298 16.55 -29.11 -13.28
CA ASP A 298 15.89 -29.67 -14.46
C ASP A 298 16.36 -31.09 -14.81
#